data_AF-A0A6G3WZB8-F1
#
_entry.id   AF-A0A6G3WZB8-F1
#
_cell.length_a   1.000
_cell.length_b   1.000
_cell.length_c   1.000
_cell.angle_alpha   90.00
_cell.angle_beta   90.00
_cell.angle_gamma   90.00
#
_symmetry.space_group_name_H-M   'P 1'
#
loop_
_entity.id
_entity.type
_entity.pdbx_description
1 polymer ?
#
loop_
_entity_poly.entity_id
_entity_poly.type
_entity_poly.pdbx_seq_one_letter_code
_entity_poly.pdbx_strand_id
1 'polypeptide(L)'
;MTVWDDLVGQIRVQEQLAAAAKDADALVTAVSDGKPLDQGSKMTHAWLFTGPPGSGRSTAARAFAAALQCTSPDRALGGAPG
;
A
#
# COMPACT_ATOMS: atom_id res chain seq x y z
N MET A 1 10.24 -6.96 10.27
CA MET A 1 9.48 -7.78 9.32
C MET A 1 8.40 -6.88 8.77
N THR A 2 8.28 -6.79 7.45
CA THR A 2 7.29 -5.94 6.78
C THR A 2 6.15 -6.81 6.28
N VAL A 3 4.97 -6.20 6.07
CA VAL A 3 3.83 -6.90 5.44
C VAL A 3 4.15 -7.43 4.03
N TRP A 4 5.22 -6.94 3.40
CA TRP A 4 5.68 -7.37 2.09
C TRP A 4 6.55 -8.64 2.12
N ASP A 5 7.07 -9.02 3.28
CA ASP A 5 7.95 -10.19 3.43
C ASP A 5 7.21 -11.50 3.08
N ASP A 6 5.88 -11.51 3.23
CA ASP A 6 5.00 -12.62 2.85
C ASP A 6 4.78 -12.74 1.32
N LEU A 7 5.15 -11.72 0.55
CA LEU A 7 4.93 -11.65 -0.89
C LEU A 7 6.23 -11.92 -1.68
N VAL A 8 6.79 -13.11 -1.49
CA VAL A 8 8.10 -13.51 -2.02
C VAL A 8 8.12 -13.49 -3.56
N GLY A 9 9.14 -12.83 -4.13
CA GLY A 9 9.41 -12.81 -5.57
C GLY A 9 8.51 -11.88 -6.41
N GLN A 10 7.56 -11.15 -5.81
CA GLN A 10 6.63 -10.28 -6.54
C GLN A 10 7.02 -8.79 -6.41
N ILE A 11 8.29 -8.44 -6.70
CA ILE A 11 8.84 -7.10 -6.46
C ILE A 11 7.98 -6.00 -7.10
N ARG A 12 7.58 -6.18 -8.36
CA ARG A 12 6.76 -5.19 -9.07
C ARG A 12 5.38 -4.96 -8.41
N VAL A 13 4.81 -6.02 -7.82
CA VAL A 13 3.54 -5.92 -7.09
C VAL A 13 3.76 -5.19 -5.78
N GLN A 14 4.83 -5.49 -5.05
CA GLN A 14 5.20 -4.78 -3.83
C GLN A 14 5.38 -3.28 -4.10
N GLU A 15 6.14 -2.90 -5.13
CA GLU A 15 6.36 -1.51 -5.52
C GLU A 15 5.04 -0.76 -5.83
N GLN A 16 4.16 -1.39 -6.62
CA GLN A 16 2.89 -0.77 -7.00
C GLN A 16 1.97 -0.57 -5.79
N LEU A 17 1.85 -1.59 -4.93
CA LEU A 17 0.97 -1.53 -3.76
C LEU A 17 1.53 -0.60 -2.68
N ALA A 18 2.86 -0.56 -2.50
CA ALA A 18 3.51 0.36 -1.58
C ALA A 18 3.32 1.83 -2.01
N ALA A 19 3.46 2.13 -3.31
CA ALA A 19 3.19 3.46 -3.84
C ALA A 19 1.73 3.88 -3.62
N ALA A 20 0.78 2.98 -3.89
CA ALA A 20 -0.63 3.24 -3.65
C ALA A 20 -0.95 3.47 -2.16
N ALA A 21 -0.37 2.67 -1.26
CA ALA A 21 -0.56 2.84 0.19
C ALA A 21 0.03 4.17 0.70
N LYS A 22 1.21 4.56 0.20
CA LYS A 22 1.83 5.85 0.53
C LYS A 22 0.97 7.02 0.08
N ASP A 23 0.45 6.98 -1.15
CA ASP A 23 -0.39 8.07 -1.66
C ASP A 23 -1.75 8.12 -0.94
N ALA A 24 -2.29 6.98 -0.52
CA ALA A 24 -3.49 6.93 0.31
C ALA A 24 -3.26 7.61 1.68
N ASP A 25 -2.12 7.35 2.33
CA ASP A 25 -1.75 8.00 3.60
C ASP A 25 -1.55 9.52 3.43
N ALA A 26 -0.87 9.92 2.35
CA ALA A 26 -0.69 11.34 2.02
C ALA A 26 -2.02 12.06 1.80
N LEU A 27 -2.97 11.41 1.10
CA LEU A 27 -4.32 11.93 0.90
C LEU A 27 -5.06 12.08 2.24
N VAL A 28 -5.09 11.05 3.09
CA VAL A 28 -5.77 11.11 4.40
C VAL A 28 -5.17 12.19 5.30
N THR A 29 -3.86 12.32 5.30
CA THR A 29 -3.14 13.36 6.07
C THR A 29 -3.45 14.76 5.54
N ALA A 30 -3.43 14.96 4.22
CA ALA A 30 -3.75 16.26 3.62
C ALA A 30 -5.19 16.69 3.90
N VAL A 31 -6.16 15.75 3.82
CA VAL A 31 -7.56 16.01 4.20
C VAL A 31 -7.66 16.43 5.66
N SER A 32 -6.96 15.73 6.56
CA SER A 32 -6.98 16.02 8.00
C SER A 32 -6.36 17.40 8.32
N ASP A 33 -5.31 17.79 7.59
CA ASP A 33 -4.62 19.07 7.76
C ASP A 33 -5.27 20.24 7.00
N GLY A 34 -6.32 20.00 6.20
CA GLY A 34 -6.92 21.01 5.32
C GLY A 34 -5.99 21.48 4.19
N LYS A 35 -5.03 20.65 3.78
CA LYS A 35 -4.06 20.95 2.71
C LYS A 35 -4.63 20.58 1.33
N PRO A 36 -4.16 21.23 0.25
CA PRO A 36 -4.53 20.85 -1.11
C PRO A 36 -4.18 19.39 -1.42
N LEU A 37 -5.07 18.72 -2.14
CA LEU A 37 -4.87 17.33 -2.57
C LEU A 37 -4.00 17.26 -3.83
N ASP A 38 -3.09 16.29 -3.86
CA ASP A 38 -2.37 15.94 -5.07
C ASP A 38 -3.28 15.13 -6.02
N GLN A 39 -3.37 15.56 -7.28
CA GLN A 39 -4.15 14.89 -8.32
C GLN A 39 -3.41 13.68 -8.94
N GLY A 40 -2.13 13.48 -8.61
CA GLY A 40 -1.26 12.44 -9.16
C GLY A 40 -1.25 11.09 -8.43
N SER A 41 -2.20 10.85 -7.51
CA SER A 41 -2.23 9.65 -6.66
C SER A 41 -2.22 8.33 -7.45
N LYS A 42 -1.39 7.38 -7.01
CA LYS A 42 -1.37 5.98 -7.46
C LYS A 42 -2.46 5.14 -6.81
N MET A 43 -3.15 5.66 -5.79
CA MET A 43 -4.27 4.97 -5.18
C MET A 43 -5.50 5.04 -6.08
N THR A 44 -6.09 3.88 -6.37
CA THR A 44 -7.34 3.77 -7.14
C THR A 44 -8.52 3.41 -6.23
N HIS A 45 -9.73 3.64 -6.73
CA HIS A 45 -10.96 3.30 -6.00
C HIS A 45 -11.12 1.79 -5.76
N ALA A 46 -10.64 0.95 -6.67
CA ALA A 46 -10.79 -0.50 -6.60
C ALA A 46 -9.57 -1.23 -7.18
N TRP A 47 -9.34 -2.45 -6.68
CA TRP A 47 -8.22 -3.33 -7.05
C TRP A 47 -8.71 -4.74 -7.40
N LEU A 48 -8.13 -5.32 -8.45
CA LEU A 48 -8.39 -6.69 -8.88
C LEU A 48 -7.08 -7.50 -8.84
N PHE A 49 -7.04 -8.54 -8.01
CA PHE A 49 -5.88 -9.44 -7.90
C PHE A 49 -6.12 -10.72 -8.69
N THR A 50 -5.28 -11.01 -9.69
CA THR A 50 -5.39 -12.18 -10.56
C THR A 50 -4.06 -12.95 -10.65
N GLY A 51 -4.11 -14.18 -11.16
CA GLY A 51 -2.94 -15.06 -11.25
C GLY A 51 -3.32 -16.55 -11.14
N PRO A 52 -2.40 -17.49 -11.35
CA PRO A 52 -2.63 -18.93 -11.17
C PRO A 52 -2.98 -19.32 -9.72
N PRO A 53 -3.58 -20.50 -9.49
CA PRO A 53 -3.68 -21.06 -8.14
C PRO A 53 -2.32 -21.11 -7.45
N GLY A 54 -2.25 -20.69 -6.19
CA GLY A 54 -1.01 -20.65 -5.41
C GLY A 54 -0.10 -19.43 -5.65
N SER A 55 -0.44 -18.50 -6.54
CA SER A 55 0.41 -17.32 -6.83
C SER A 55 0.41 -16.23 -5.76
N GLY A 56 -0.18 -16.47 -4.59
CA GLY A 56 -0.22 -15.49 -3.50
C GLY A 56 -1.23 -14.35 -3.66
N ARG A 57 -2.26 -14.47 -4.54
CA ARG A 57 -3.29 -13.41 -4.76
C ARG A 57 -3.90 -12.89 -3.45
N SER A 58 -4.34 -13.79 -2.58
CA SER A 58 -4.95 -13.43 -1.29
C SER A 58 -3.93 -12.85 -0.30
N THR A 59 -2.68 -13.34 -0.35
CA THR A 59 -1.58 -12.79 0.45
C THR A 59 -1.28 -11.35 0.05
N ALA A 60 -1.18 -11.06 -1.25
CA ALA A 60 -0.99 -9.70 -1.76
C ALA A 60 -2.11 -8.76 -1.32
N ALA A 61 -3.36 -9.20 -1.41
CA ALA A 61 -4.51 -8.40 -0.97
C ALA A 61 -4.49 -8.11 0.54
N ARG A 62 -4.12 -9.10 1.38
CA ARG A 62 -3.99 -8.92 2.83
C ARG A 62 -2.83 -8.00 3.19
N ALA A 63 -1.67 -8.18 2.57
CA ALA A 63 -0.51 -7.31 2.76
C ALA A 63 -0.83 -5.86 2.39
N PHE A 64 -1.53 -5.64 1.27
CA PHE A 64 -1.97 -4.31 0.87
C PHE A 64 -2.97 -3.70 1.86
N ALA A 65 -3.94 -4.47 2.33
CA ALA A 65 -4.89 -4.01 3.34
C ALA A 65 -4.16 -3.62 4.65
N ALA A 66 -3.18 -4.42 5.09
CA ALA A 66 -2.37 -4.10 6.25
C ALA A 66 -1.54 -2.82 6.03
N ALA A 67 -0.94 -2.64 4.86
CA ALA A 67 -0.22 -1.42 4.50
C ALA A 67 -1.11 -0.18 4.55
N LEU A 68 -2.35 -0.25 4.03
CA LEU A 68 -3.32 0.85 4.08
C LEU A 68 -3.79 1.19 5.51
N GLN A 69 -3.77 0.22 6.42
CA GLN A 69 -4.20 0.39 7.82
C GLN A 69 -3.02 0.60 8.78
N CYS A 70 -1.78 0.61 8.27
CA CYS A 70 -0.59 0.76 9.10
C CYS A 70 -0.58 2.13 9.78
N THR A 71 -0.50 2.16 11.11
CA THR A 71 -0.46 3.38 11.94
C THR A 71 0.93 3.72 12.48
N SER A 72 1.95 2.98 12.05
CA SER A 72 3.33 3.23 12.49
C SER A 72 3.78 4.65 12.10
N PRO A 73 4.40 5.41 13.03
CA PRO A 73 4.98 6.72 12.72
C PRO A 73 6.02 6.67 11.58
N ASP A 74 6.70 5.52 11.44
CA ASP A 74 7.77 5.34 10.44
C ASP A 74 7.26 5.51 9.01
N ARG A 75 5.95 5.34 8.76
CA ARG A 75 5.35 5.53 7.43
C ARG A 75 5.55 6.96 6.90
N ALA A 76 5.54 7.96 7.79
CA ALA A 76 5.76 9.37 7.43
C ALA A 76 7.22 9.64 7.02
N LEU A 77 8.14 8.78 7.46
CA LEU A 77 9.56 8.83 7.11
C LEU A 77 9.91 7.94 5.91
N GLY A 78 8.90 7.33 5.27
CA GLY A 78 9.10 6.39 4.16
C GLY A 78 9.46 4.97 4.59
N GLY A 79 9.26 4.63 5.86
CA GLY A 79 9.41 3.27 6.37
C GLY A 79 8.38 2.32 5.78
N ALA A 80 8.78 1.06 5.58
CA ALA A 80 7.87 0.03 5.11
C ALA A 80 6.87 -0.37 6.22
N PRO A 81 5.60 -0.66 5.88
CA PRO A 81 4.62 -1.10 6.86
C PRO A 81 5.02 -2.45 7.48
N GLY A 82 5.07 -2.46 8.82
CA GLY A 82 5.39 -3.62 9.66
C GLY A 82 4.19 -4.49 9.94
#